data_AF-A0A7Z2VVI1-F1
#
_entry.id   AF-A0A7Z2VVI1-F1
#
_cell.length_a   1.000
_cell.length_b   1.000
_cell.length_c   1.000
_cell.angle_alpha   90.00
_cell.angle_beta   90.00
_cell.angle_gamma   90.00
#
_symmetry.space_group_name_H-M   'P 1'
#
loop_
_entity.id
_entity.type
_entity.pdbx_description
1 polymer ?
#
loop_
_entity_poly.entity_id
_entity_poly.type
_entity_poly.pdbx_seq_one_letter_code
_entity_poly.pdbx_strand_id
1 'polypeptide(L)' 'MLYNDLSGDTHLLGDAALELLLTLQHGPTTEAMLAAVLKAQFDIADDELAAETAALLQHMNHLYLIETLAC' A
#
# COMPACT_ATOMS: atom_id res chain seq x y z
N MET A 1 6.71 13.13 -1.41
CA MET A 1 5.62 13.59 -2.30
C MET A 1 5.72 12.78 -3.58
N LEU A 2 4.64 12.16 -4.02
CA LEU A 2 4.59 11.36 -5.24
C LEU A 2 3.59 11.99 -6.21
N TYR A 3 4.03 12.21 -7.45
CA TYR A 3 3.17 12.67 -8.53
C TYR A 3 2.58 11.44 -9.22
N ASN A 4 1.26 11.40 -9.41
CA ASN A 4 0.59 10.35 -10.16
C ASN A 4 0.19 10.89 -11.54
N ASP A 5 0.80 10.32 -12.59
CA ASP A 5 0.51 10.70 -13.98
C ASP A 5 -0.95 10.39 -14.41
N LEU A 6 -1.62 9.43 -13.75
CA LEU A 6 -3.00 9.04 -14.06
C LEU A 6 -4.04 10.01 -13.47
N SER A 7 -3.81 10.53 -12.26
CA SER A 7 -4.71 11.50 -11.62
C SER A 7 -4.31 12.96 -11.89
N GLY A 8 -3.04 13.21 -12.23
CA GLY A 8 -2.48 14.56 -12.36
C GLY A 8 -2.20 15.24 -11.01
N ASP A 9 -2.32 14.51 -9.90
CA ASP A 9 -2.21 15.03 -8.54
C ASP A 9 -0.89 14.66 -7.86
N THR A 10 -0.46 15.52 -6.94
CA THR A 10 0.64 15.23 -6.01
C THR A 10 0.08 14.75 -4.68
N HIS A 11 0.35 13.50 -4.33
CA HIS A 11 -0.09 12.92 -3.06
C HIS A 11 1.06 12.95 -2.03
N LEU A 12 0.73 13.37 -0.82
CA LEU A 12 1.61 13.20 0.34
C LEU A 12 1.41 11.78 0.87
N LEU A 13 2.38 10.90 0.60
CA LEU A 13 2.35 9.53 1.08
C LEU A 13 3.02 9.45 2.45
N GLY A 14 2.38 8.72 3.37
CA GLY A 14 3.02 8.29 4.61
C GLY A 14 4.00 7.13 4.35
N ASP A 15 4.90 6.89 5.30
CA ASP A 15 5.99 5.92 5.17
C ASP A 15 5.47 4.51 4.87
N ALA A 16 4.36 4.09 5.49
CA ALA A 16 3.73 2.79 5.22
C ALA A 16 3.24 2.64 3.77
N ALA A 17 2.61 3.68 3.21
CA ALA A 17 2.13 3.66 1.82
C ALA A 17 3.32 3.61 0.84
N LEU A 18 4.39 4.36 1.13
CA LEU A 18 5.60 4.36 0.34
C LEU A 18 6.23 2.97 0.31
N GLU A 19 6.30 2.30 1.45
CA GLU A 19 6.92 0.98 1.56
C GLU A 19 6.14 -0.10 0.80
N LEU A 20 4.80 -0.03 0.81
CA LEU A 20 3.97 -0.90 -0.02
C LEU A 20 4.24 -0.67 -1.52
N LEU A 21 4.35 0.58 -1.96
CA LEU A 21 4.67 0.89 -3.37
C LEU A 21 6.06 0.36 -3.75
N LEU A 22 7.06 0.55 -2.89
CA LEU A 22 8.41 0.03 -3.13
C LEU A 22 8.42 -1.49 -3.22
N THR A 23 7.62 -2.17 -2.39
CA THR A 23 7.46 -3.62 -2.48
C THR A 23 6.83 -4.03 -3.82
N LEU A 24 5.77 -3.35 -4.24
CA LEU A 24 5.07 -3.63 -5.50
C LEU A 24 5.92 -3.34 -6.75
N GLN A 25 6.92 -2.46 -6.68
CA GLN A 25 7.87 -2.25 -7.78
C GLN A 25 8.68 -3.51 -8.12
N HIS A 26 8.83 -4.45 -7.18
CA HIS A 26 9.52 -5.72 -7.43
C HIS A 26 8.64 -6.75 -8.15
N GLY A 27 7.33 -6.51 -8.23
CA GLY A 27 6.37 -7.33 -8.95
C GLY A 27 5.02 -7.45 -8.23
N PRO A 28 4.04 -8.09 -8.89
CA PRO A 28 2.75 -8.39 -8.28
C PRO A 28 2.92 -9.23 -7.02
N THR A 29 2.18 -8.89 -5.96
CA THR A 29 2.26 -9.60 -4.69
C THR A 29 0.90 -9.71 -4.03
N THR A 30 0.82 -10.53 -2.98
CA THR A 30 -0.43 -10.76 -2.25
C THR A 30 -0.57 -9.79 -1.07
N GLU A 31 -1.80 -9.52 -0.67
CA GLU A 31 -2.10 -8.72 0.53
C GLU A 31 -1.40 -9.27 1.78
N ALA A 32 -1.33 -10.59 1.94
CA ALA A 32 -0.63 -11.21 3.06
C ALA A 32 0.88 -10.91 3.09
N MET A 33 1.53 -10.83 1.92
CA MET A 33 2.93 -10.44 1.83
C MET A 33 3.13 -8.96 2.16
N LEU A 34 2.20 -8.09 1.71
CA LEU A 34 2.23 -6.67 2.03
C LEU A 34 2.00 -6.43 3.54
N ALA A 35 1.06 -7.15 4.15
CA ALA A 35 0.84 -7.10 5.60
C ALA A 35 2.10 -7.54 6.38
N ALA A 36 2.80 -8.58 5.92
CA ALA A 36 4.05 -9.02 6.54
C ALA A 36 5.16 -7.97 6.45
N VAL A 37 5.25 -7.23 5.33
CA VAL A 37 6.20 -6.11 5.18
C VAL A 37 5.84 -4.98 6.15
N LEU A 38 4.56 -4.63 6.26
CA LEU A 38 4.11 -3.59 7.19
C LEU A 38 4.41 -3.95 8.64
N LYS A 39 4.11 -5.17 9.06
CA LYS A 39 4.44 -5.64 10.42
C LYS A 39 5.94 -5.63 10.71
N ALA A 40 6.79 -5.90 9.70
CA ALA A 40 8.23 -5.93 9.87
C ALA A 40 8.84 -4.53 10.04
N GLN A 41 8.23 -3.51 9.44
CA GLN A 41 8.77 -2.13 9.42
C GLN A 41 8.05 -1.17 10.36
N PHE A 42 6.79 -1.47 10.71
CA PHE A 42 5.95 -0.63 11.54
C PHE A 42 5.46 -1.42 12.75
N ASP A 43 5.40 -0.76 13.91
CA ASP A 43 4.93 -1.35 15.16
C ASP A 43 3.39 -1.41 15.17
N ILE A 44 2.85 -2.32 14.36
CA ILE A 44 1.40 -2.55 14.19
C ILE A 44 1.01 -3.82 14.94
N ALA A 45 -0.06 -3.74 15.73
CA ALA A 45 -0.58 -4.88 16.46
C ALA A 45 -1.17 -5.95 15.52
N ASP A 46 -1.02 -7.22 15.88
CA ASP A 46 -1.44 -8.35 15.05
C ASP A 46 -2.94 -8.40 14.76
N ASP A 47 -3.75 -7.93 15.69
CA ASP A 47 -5.20 -7.85 15.58
C ASP A 47 -5.68 -6.70 14.70
N GLU A 48 -4.88 -5.64 14.56
CA GLU A 48 -5.18 -4.47 13.73
C GLU A 48 -4.55 -4.56 12.33
N LEU A 49 -3.49 -5.35 12.17
CA LEU A 49 -2.69 -5.42 10.95
C LEU A 49 -3.51 -5.68 9.67
N ALA A 50 -4.46 -6.60 9.74
CA ALA A 50 -5.29 -6.95 8.59
C ALA A 50 -6.20 -5.77 8.19
N ALA A 51 -6.82 -5.11 9.18
CA ALA A 51 -7.70 -3.98 8.93
C ALA A 51 -6.93 -2.76 8.40
N GLU A 52 -5.77 -2.46 8.98
CA GLU A 52 -4.89 -1.37 8.55
C GLU A 52 -4.35 -1.60 7.15
N THR A 53 -3.89 -2.82 6.85
CA THR A 53 -3.39 -3.17 5.50
C THR A 53 -4.50 -3.02 4.46
N ALA A 54 -5.69 -3.54 4.73
CA ALA A 54 -6.84 -3.45 3.82
C ALA A 54 -7.26 -1.98 3.59
N ALA A 55 -7.33 -1.18 4.65
CA ALA A 55 -7.66 0.24 4.58
C ALA A 55 -6.63 1.02 3.75
N LEU A 56 -5.35 0.73 3.94
CA LEU A 56 -4.26 1.37 3.21
C LEU A 56 -4.30 1.02 1.72
N LEU A 57 -4.49 -0.26 1.39
CA LEU A 57 -4.61 -0.72 0.00
C LEU A 57 -5.84 -0.11 -0.68
N GLN A 58 -6.98 -0.04 0.01
CA GLN A 58 -8.18 0.60 -0.52
C GLN A 58 -7.93 2.09 -0.81
N HIS A 59 -7.25 2.80 0.10
CA HIS A 59 -6.92 4.20 -0.10
C HIS A 59 -5.97 4.39 -1.29
N MET A 60 -4.93 3.56 -1.41
CA MET A 60 -3.99 3.62 -2.54
C MET A 60 -4.65 3.32 -3.88
N ASN A 61 -5.59 2.36 -3.91
CA ASN A 61 -6.39 2.06 -5.09
C ASN A 61 -7.28 3.25 -5.48
N HIS A 62 -7.94 3.89 -4.51
CA HIS A 62 -8.75 5.09 -4.75
C HIS A 62 -7.92 6.27 -5.31
N LEU A 63 -6.64 6.35 -4.97
CA LEU A 63 -5.71 7.36 -5.51
C LEU A 63 -5.08 6.93 -6.84
N TYR A 64 -5.52 5.82 -7.45
CA TYR A 64 -4.97 5.26 -8.69
C TYR A 64 -3.47 4.97 -8.61
N LEU A 65 -2.96 4.59 -7.43
CA LEU A 65 -1.53 4.31 -7.20
C LEU A 65 -1.19 2.83 -7.39
N ILE A 66 -2.17 1.96 -7.25
CA ILE A 66 -2.04 0.50 -7.41
C ILE A 66 -3.21 -0.01 -8.24
N GLU A 67 -3.00 -1.13 -8.92
CA GLU A 67 -4.05 -1.86 -9.62
C GLU A 67 -4.31 -3.17 -8.89
N THR A 68 -5.59 -3.51 -8.70
CA THR A 68 -5.99 -4.79 -8.13
C THR A 68 -6.35 -5.76 -9.25
N LEU A 69 -5.71 -6.93 -9.27
CA LEU A 69 -6.17 -8.04 -10.09
C LEU A 69 -7.41 -8.65 -9.43
N ALA A 70 -8.52 -8.70 -10.17
CA ALA A 70 -9.66 -9.51 -9.75
C ALA A 70 -9.21 -10.98 -9.76
N CYS A 71 -9.35 -11.65 -8.61
CA CYS A 71 -9.19 -13.11 -8.53
C CYS A 71 -10.18 -13.84 -9.44
#